data_AF-A0A1I0N5K2-F1
#
_entry.id   AF-A0A1I0N5K2-F1
#
_cell.length_a   1.000
_cell.length_b   1.000
_cell.length_c   1.000
_cell.angle_alpha   90.00
_cell.angle_beta   90.00
_cell.angle_gamma   90.00
#
_symmetry.space_group_name_H-M   'P 1'
#
loop_
_entity.id
_entity.type
_entity.pdbx_description
1 polymer ?
#
loop_
_entity_poly.entity_id
_entity_poly.type
_entity_poly.pdbx_seq_one_letter_code
_entity_poly.pdbx_strand_id
1 'polypeptide(L)'
;MAKLIEFLERVGSDATLRHADAEALEAALADTDIDEETRAALRDGDRDALHRLIGERPFIVAQMQIGPDHVETPDDDTDDDKDKDDDGTSISRTPVSGETL
;
A
#
# COMPACT_ATOMS: atom_id res chain seq x y z
N MET A 1 -0.48 3.66 -14.42
CA MET A 1 -0.32 3.45 -12.96
C MET A 1 -1.40 4.08 -12.11
N ALA A 2 -1.60 5.41 -12.14
CA ALA A 2 -2.66 6.07 -11.35
C ALA A 2 -4.06 5.48 -11.58
N LYS A 3 -4.39 5.15 -12.84
CA LYS A 3 -5.68 4.53 -13.22
C LYS A 3 -5.95 3.16 -12.59
N LEU A 4 -4.89 2.36 -12.39
CA LEU A 4 -4.99 1.08 -11.70
C LEU A 4 -5.29 1.28 -10.21
N ILE A 5 -4.61 2.24 -9.58
CA ILE A 5 -4.82 2.56 -8.17
C ILE A 5 -6.22 3.13 -7.96
N GLU A 6 -6.66 4.07 -8.79
CA GLU A 6 -8.03 4.63 -8.80
C GLU A 6 -9.09 3.53 -8.95
N PHE A 7 -8.84 2.54 -9.82
CA PHE A 7 -9.74 1.40 -9.98
C PHE A 7 -9.78 0.52 -8.73
N LEU A 8 -8.64 0.15 -8.16
CA LEU A 8 -8.57 -0.67 -6.95
C LEU A 8 -9.18 0.04 -5.73
N GLU A 9 -9.00 1.36 -5.62
CA GLU A 9 -9.64 2.19 -4.61
C GLU A 9 -11.17 2.18 -4.77
N ARG A 10 -11.67 2.29 -6.00
CA ARG A 10 -13.10 2.17 -6.30
C ARG A 10 -13.63 0.78 -5.93
N VAL A 11 -12.91 -0.29 -6.26
CA VAL A 11 -13.29 -1.67 -5.88
C VAL A 11 -13.31 -1.86 -4.35
N GLY A 12 -12.39 -1.22 -3.63
CA GLY A 12 -12.36 -1.26 -2.16
C GLY A 12 -13.48 -0.46 -1.50
N SER A 13 -13.86 0.67 -2.11
CA SER A 13 -14.87 1.60 -1.57
C SER A 13 -16.30 1.24 -1.97
N ASP A 14 -16.48 0.60 -3.13
CA ASP A 14 -17.79 0.19 -3.65
C ASP A 14 -18.08 -1.27 -3.28
N ALA A 15 -19.02 -1.45 -2.34
CA ALA A 15 -19.46 -2.77 -1.88
C ALA A 15 -20.07 -3.63 -2.99
N THR A 16 -20.60 -3.03 -4.06
CA THR A 16 -21.17 -3.77 -5.20
C THR A 16 -20.07 -4.36 -6.08
N LEU A 17 -18.96 -3.65 -6.27
CA LEU A 17 -17.79 -4.14 -7.00
C LEU A 17 -16.99 -5.17 -6.21
N ARG A 18 -17.02 -5.11 -4.87
CA ARG A 18 -16.38 -6.09 -4.00
C ARG A 18 -16.90 -7.52 -4.21
N HIS A 19 -18.16 -7.66 -4.60
CA HIS A 19 -18.84 -8.93 -4.85
C HIS A 19 -19.35 -9.07 -6.28
N ALA A 20 -18.88 -8.21 -7.18
CA ALA A 20 -19.26 -8.25 -8.58
C ALA A 20 -18.87 -9.59 -9.20
N ASP A 21 -19.73 -10.08 -10.09
CA ASP A 21 -19.39 -11.19 -10.96
C ASP A 21 -18.38 -10.75 -12.04
N ALA A 22 -17.85 -11.72 -12.77
CA ALA A 22 -16.82 -11.47 -13.78
C ALA A 22 -17.29 -10.50 -14.88
N GLU A 23 -18.58 -10.50 -15.21
CA GLU A 23 -19.14 -9.65 -16.26
C GLU A 23 -19.27 -8.20 -15.80
N ALA A 24 -19.74 -7.97 -14.57
CA ALA A 24 -19.76 -6.64 -13.96
C ALA A 24 -18.35 -6.08 -13.72
N LEU A 25 -17.39 -6.93 -13.35
CA LEU A 25 -15.99 -6.52 -13.22
C LEU A 25 -15.39 -6.13 -14.57
N GLU A 26 -15.67 -6.88 -15.64
CA GLU A 26 -15.19 -6.59 -16.99
C GLU A 26 -15.78 -5.29 -17.53
N ALA A 27 -17.08 -5.04 -17.30
CA ALA A 27 -17.71 -3.77 -17.63
C ALA A 27 -17.06 -2.59 -16.87
N ALA A 28 -16.78 -2.77 -15.57
CA ALA A 28 -16.12 -1.75 -14.77
C ALA A 28 -14.67 -1.47 -15.23
N LEU A 29 -13.98 -2.47 -15.79
CA LEU A 29 -12.63 -2.38 -16.35
C LEU A 29 -12.61 -1.77 -17.76
N ALA A 30 -13.68 -1.91 -18.54
CA ALA A 30 -13.82 -1.33 -19.87
C ALA A 30 -13.86 0.21 -19.84
N ASP A 31 -14.40 0.78 -18.76
CA ASP A 31 -14.45 2.23 -18.54
C ASP A 31 -13.11 2.84 -18.10
N THR A 32 -12.11 2.00 -17.84
CA THR A 32 -10.77 2.42 -17.40
C THR A 32 -9.73 2.27 -18.49
N ASP A 33 -8.90 3.31 -18.65
CA ASP A 33 -7.73 3.32 -19.52
C ASP A 33 -6.56 2.56 -18.84
N ILE A 34 -6.74 1.24 -18.75
CA ILE A 34 -5.75 0.28 -18.26
C ILE A 34 -5.32 -0.59 -19.44
N ASP A 35 -4.04 -0.95 -19.49
CA ASP A 35 -3.51 -1.82 -20.52
C ASP A 35 -4.10 -3.24 -20.43
N GLU A 36 -4.08 -3.97 -21.55
CA GLU A 36 -4.73 -5.28 -21.65
C GLU A 36 -4.09 -6.34 -20.75
N GLU A 37 -2.77 -6.25 -20.50
CA GLU A 37 -2.05 -7.21 -19.67
C GLU A 37 -2.48 -7.08 -18.20
N THR A 38 -2.56 -5.84 -17.72
CA THR A 38 -3.08 -5.52 -16.38
C THR A 38 -4.57 -5.84 -16.25
N ARG A 39 -5.38 -5.59 -17.30
CA ARG A 39 -6.81 -5.94 -17.31
C ARG A 39 -7.02 -7.45 -17.18
N ALA A 40 -6.24 -8.25 -17.92
CA ALA A 40 -6.28 -9.70 -17.83
C ALA A 40 -5.88 -10.21 -16.44
N ALA A 41 -4.80 -9.66 -15.86
CA ALA A 41 -4.37 -10.01 -14.51
C ALA A 41 -5.44 -9.71 -13.44
N LEU A 42 -6.15 -8.58 -13.56
CA LEU A 42 -7.25 -8.22 -12.67
C LEU A 42 -8.45 -9.15 -12.84
N ARG A 43 -8.84 -9.46 -14.08
CA ARG A 43 -9.96 -10.36 -14.38
C ARG A 43 -9.73 -11.76 -13.85
N ASP A 44 -8.52 -12.29 -14.04
CA ASP A 44 -8.17 -13.66 -13.69
C ASP A 44 -7.80 -13.78 -12.19
N GLY A 45 -7.74 -12.66 -11.45
CA GLY A 45 -7.32 -12.61 -10.06
C GLY A 45 -5.85 -13.01 -9.85
N ASP A 46 -5.03 -12.91 -10.89
CA ASP A 46 -3.63 -13.30 -10.85
C ASP A 46 -2.79 -12.24 -10.13
N ARG A 47 -2.72 -12.42 -8.81
CA ARG A 47 -1.96 -11.55 -7.92
C ARG A 47 -0.47 -11.49 -8.29
N ASP A 48 0.13 -12.60 -8.72
CA ASP A 48 1.56 -12.64 -9.04
C ASP A 48 1.85 -11.87 -10.33
N ALA A 49 1.01 -12.02 -11.35
CA ALA A 49 1.10 -11.22 -12.56
C ALA A 49 0.91 -9.73 -12.25
N LEU A 50 -0.10 -9.39 -11.47
CA LEU A 50 -0.38 -8.01 -11.07
C LEU A 50 0.81 -7.39 -10.31
N HIS A 51 1.42 -8.13 -9.38
CA HIS A 51 2.60 -7.67 -8.62
C HIS A 51 3.80 -7.40 -9.53
N ARG A 52 4.03 -8.24 -10.55
CA ARG A 52 5.10 -8.03 -11.54
C ARG A 52 4.83 -6.78 -12.39
N LEU A 53 3.60 -6.59 -12.84
CA LEU A 53 3.19 -5.42 -13.65
C LEU A 53 3.28 -4.12 -12.86
N ILE A 54 2.97 -4.17 -11.56
CA ILE A 54 3.12 -3.04 -10.64
C ILE A 54 4.59 -2.73 -10.32
N GLY A 55 5.51 -3.65 -10.66
CA GLY A 55 6.92 -3.52 -10.33
C GLY A 55 7.19 -3.65 -8.83
N GLU A 56 6.31 -4.38 -8.11
CA GLU A 56 6.46 -4.55 -6.67
C GLU A 56 7.77 -5.29 -6.38
N ARG A 57 8.52 -4.78 -5.39
CA ARG A 57 9.73 -5.43 -4.89
C ARG A 57 9.35 -6.31 -3.70
N PRO A 58 10.05 -7.43 -3.48
CA PRO A 58 9.77 -8.28 -2.33
C PRO A 58 9.81 -7.45 -1.03
N PHE A 59 8.69 -7.42 -0.33
CA PHE A 59 8.55 -6.74 0.94
C PHE A 59 9.03 -7.69 2.04
N ILE A 60 10.22 -7.45 2.58
CA ILE A 60 10.77 -8.24 3.70
C ILE A 60 10.35 -7.55 4.99
N VAL A 61 9.41 -8.17 5.71
CA VAL A 61 9.08 -7.76 7.08
C VAL A 61 9.92 -8.61 8.04
N ALA A 62 10.89 -7.97 8.70
CA ALA A 62 11.60 -8.58 9.81
C ALA A 62 10.90 -8.16 11.11
N GLN A 63 10.22 -9.10 11.76
CA GLN A 63 9.81 -8.88 13.15
C GLN A 63 11.07 -8.92 14.00
N MET A 64 11.41 -7.78 14.61
CA MET A 64 12.48 -7.73 15.59
C MET A 64 12.06 -8.54 16.80
N GLN A 65 12.94 -9.42 17.28
CA GLN A 65 12.69 -10.12 18.53
C GLN A 65 12.60 -9.08 19.65
N ILE A 66 11.47 -9.10 20.36
CA ILE A 66 11.32 -8.40 21.62
C ILE A 66 12.32 -9.01 22.59
N GLY A 67 13.38 -8.26 22.91
CA GLY A 67 14.39 -8.69 23.87
C GLY A 67 13.80 -8.84 25.28
N PRO A 68 14.43 -9.63 26.16
CA PRO A 68 13.93 -9.87 27.52
C PRO A 68 13.82 -8.60 28.39
N ASP A 69 14.46 -7.50 27.99
CA ASP A 69 14.41 -6.20 28.66
C ASP A 69 13.37 -5.23 28.04
N HIS A 70 12.55 -5.70 27.09
CA HIS A 70 11.48 -4.88 26.53
C HIS A 70 10.36 -4.71 27.55
N VAL A 71 10.24 -3.49 28.08
CA VAL A 71 9.09 -3.04 28.85
C VAL A 71 8.18 -2.30 27.88
N GLU A 72 6.95 -2.81 27.69
CA GLU A 72 5.90 -2.05 27.00
C GLU A 72 5.63 -0.78 27.81
N THR A 73 6.08 0.37 27.31
CA THR A 73 5.60 1.66 27.80
C THR A 73 4.19 1.82 27.27
N PRO A 74 3.18 2.13 28.11
CA PRO A 74 1.85 2.43 27.60
C PRO A 74 1.97 3.57 26.60
N ASP A 75 1.43 3.35 25.41
CA ASP A 75 1.30 4.36 24.37
C ASP A 75 0.48 5.50 24.99
N ASP A 76 1.08 6.68 25.13
CA ASP A 76 0.33 7.88 25.53
C ASP A 76 -0.40 8.34 24.27
N ASP A 77 -1.55 7.70 24.04
CA ASP A 77 -2.50 7.93 22.95
C ASP A 77 -3.08 9.35 23.08
N THR A 78 -2.21 10.34 22.87
CA THR A 78 -2.56 11.74 22.66
C THR A 78 -2.76 11.93 21.17
N ASP A 79 -3.95 11.52 20.75
CA ASP A 79 -4.59 11.88 19.50
C ASP A 79 -4.69 13.42 19.41
N ASP A 80 -3.62 14.08 18.97
CA ASP A 80 -3.62 15.52 18.65
C ASP A 80 -3.78 15.67 17.14
N ASP A 81 -5.03 15.50 16.75
CA ASP A 81 -5.63 15.91 15.49
C ASP A 81 -5.29 17.39 15.21
N LYS A 82 -4.20 17.64 14.46
CA LYS A 82 -3.84 18.97 13.93
C LYS A 82 -3.50 18.92 12.46
N ASP A 83 -4.57 18.98 11.69
CA ASP A 83 -4.68 19.61 10.38
C ASP A 83 -3.91 20.95 10.34
N LYS A 84 -2.87 21.04 9.48
CA LYS A 84 -2.52 22.18 8.59
C LYS A 84 -1.08 22.13 8.04
N ASP A 85 -1.02 21.96 6.72
CA ASP A 85 -0.20 22.66 5.72
C ASP A 85 1.18 23.24 6.08
N ASP A 86 2.16 22.80 5.28
CA ASP A 86 3.14 23.62 4.52
C ASP A 86 4.64 23.51 4.87
N ASP A 87 5.38 23.38 3.76
CA ASP A 87 6.76 23.72 3.46
C ASP A 87 7.95 22.97 4.10
N GLY A 88 8.58 22.12 3.27
CA GLY A 88 9.99 22.25 2.97
C GLY A 88 11.05 21.92 4.04
N THR A 89 11.69 20.75 3.84
CA THR A 89 13.13 20.47 4.07
C THR A 89 13.49 19.44 5.16
N SER A 90 13.89 18.29 4.62
CA SER A 90 14.83 17.27 5.13
C SER A 90 14.49 16.49 6.40
N ILE A 91 13.89 15.32 6.19
CA ILE A 91 14.07 14.14 7.06
C ILE A 91 15.52 13.65 6.96
N SER A 92 16.32 13.94 7.98
CA SER A 92 17.68 13.40 8.15
C SER A 92 17.64 11.89 8.40
N ARG A 93 17.88 11.10 7.34
CA ARG A 93 18.07 9.65 7.43
C ARG A 93 19.52 9.32 7.77
N THR A 94 19.82 9.13 9.05
CA THR A 94 20.75 8.14 9.67
C THR A 94 21.19 8.64 11.04
N PRO A 95 21.13 7.83 12.12
CA PRO A 95 21.96 8.10 13.29
C PRO A 95 23.44 7.87 12.91
N VAL A 96 24.30 8.82 13.24
CA VAL A 96 25.75 8.66 13.09
C VAL A 96 26.19 7.51 13.99
N SER A 97 26.73 6.45 13.40
CA SER A 97 27.36 5.37 14.14
C SER A 97 28.87 5.57 14.04
N GLY A 98 29.54 5.59 15.19
CA GLY A 98 30.99 5.65 15.32
C GLY A 98 31.38 6.44 16.58
N GLU A 99 32.24 5.98 17.45
CA GLU A 99 33.00 4.74 17.55
C GLU A 99 33.54 4.71 18.99
N THR A 100 33.65 3.52 19.55
CA THR A 100 34.34 3.23 20.82
C THR A 100 35.84 3.53 20.72
N LEU A 101 36.41 4.17 21.75
CA LEU A 101 37.67 3.77 22.41
C LEU A 101 37.84 4.49 23.75
#